data_AF-A0A7C5T7Q4-F1
#
_entry.id   AF-A0A7C5T7Q4-F1
#
_cell.length_a   1.000
_cell.length_b   1.000
_cell.length_c   1.000
_cell.angle_alpha   90.00
_cell.angle_beta   90.00
_cell.angle_gamma   90.00
#
_symmetry.space_group_name_H-M   'P 1'
#
loop_
_entity.id
_entity.type
_entity.pdbx_description
1 polymer ?
#
loop_
_entity_poly.entity_id
_entity_poly.type
_entity_poly.pdbx_seq_one_letter_code
_entity_poly.pdbx_strand_id
1 'polypeptide(L)'
;MNLRLVLSFIATSITVGISWVVVYYLSWIPLTETWPLFWNALTTGGFRSGDLTLLSISVFFDILILLVTIYGTYWVLGHFAIYTARYEYYRELMRTQKIERFTVMQRIQHIIMFLTFVVTAFTGFVRLLSNNPMWKEVSISGAYSAAGSPPYFLWIAQTNSLPLTVIIHILAGITMGVLVISHFAYYGVMVIMDLVRKRPLLERWPLLRFYTLGFVKYLIARSIWLIKPSYKLPEWTYKYDPEQLFEYWGVYWGIAILGVPGVLMAVWGPAAFNGLLYLMHVKEAVLAVTFLLLVHITYTHFMPHIFPYNAVFHTGKIPIGIIKEEHPLWYREVVKQLSTA
;
A
#
# COMPACT_ATOMS: atom_id res chain seq x y z
N MET A 1 -13.30 10.35 -29.33
CA MET A 1 -13.04 10.04 -27.90
C MET A 1 -11.53 9.98 -27.70
N ASN A 2 -10.96 10.64 -26.68
CA ASN A 2 -9.50 10.68 -26.48
C ASN A 2 -8.98 9.28 -26.10
N LEU A 3 -8.07 8.69 -26.89
CA LEU A 3 -7.54 7.34 -26.66
C LEU A 3 -7.00 7.15 -25.24
N ARG A 4 -6.35 8.19 -24.67
CA ARG A 4 -5.81 8.15 -23.31
C ARG A 4 -6.90 7.95 -22.25
N LEU A 5 -8.04 8.62 -22.41
CA LEU A 5 -9.19 8.48 -21.50
C LEU A 5 -9.75 7.06 -21.54
N VAL A 6 -9.88 6.49 -22.73
CA VAL A 6 -10.39 5.12 -22.94
C VAL A 6 -9.46 4.11 -22.28
N LEU A 7 -8.15 4.20 -22.52
CA LEU A 7 -7.17 3.28 -21.96
C LEU A 7 -7.09 3.40 -20.43
N SER A 8 -7.12 4.64 -19.91
CA SER A 8 -7.19 4.92 -18.48
C SER A 8 -8.44 4.33 -17.83
N PHE A 9 -9.60 4.44 -18.49
CA PHE A 9 -10.85 3.84 -18.03
C PHE A 9 -10.78 2.30 -18.00
N ILE A 10 -10.25 1.68 -19.06
CA ILE A 10 -10.07 0.22 -19.14
C ILE A 10 -9.13 -0.26 -18.03
N ALA A 11 -7.97 0.38 -17.86
CA ALA A 11 -7.01 0.01 -16.82
C ALA A 11 -7.59 0.18 -15.41
N THR A 12 -8.33 1.25 -15.16
CA THR A 12 -9.06 1.49 -13.91
C THR A 12 -10.11 0.41 -13.66
N SER A 13 -10.91 0.07 -14.67
CA SER A 13 -11.95 -0.95 -14.55
C SER A 13 -11.36 -2.33 -14.27
N ILE A 14 -10.27 -2.69 -14.94
CA ILE A 14 -9.56 -3.97 -14.73
C ILE A 14 -9.00 -4.04 -13.31
N THR A 15 -8.29 -3.00 -12.85
CA THR A 15 -7.67 -3.01 -11.51
C THR A 15 -8.70 -3.03 -10.40
N VAL A 16 -9.78 -2.25 -10.50
CA VAL A 16 -10.90 -2.29 -9.55
C VAL A 16 -11.55 -3.68 -9.57
N GLY A 17 -11.85 -4.23 -10.74
CA GLY A 17 -12.45 -5.55 -10.89
C GLY A 17 -11.60 -6.67 -10.29
N ILE A 18 -10.30 -6.72 -10.61
CA ILE A 18 -9.36 -7.70 -10.06
C ILE A 18 -9.28 -7.56 -8.54
N SER A 19 -9.24 -6.34 -8.00
CA SER A 19 -9.20 -6.13 -6.56
C SER A 19 -10.44 -6.70 -5.86
N TRP A 20 -11.63 -6.53 -6.45
CA TRP A 20 -12.86 -7.14 -5.93
C TRP A 20 -12.88 -8.66 -6.07
N VAL A 21 -12.27 -9.23 -7.11
CA VAL A 21 -12.11 -10.69 -7.23
C VAL A 21 -11.23 -11.22 -6.09
N VAL A 22 -10.10 -10.57 -5.80
CA VAL A 22 -9.23 -10.94 -4.67
C VAL A 22 -10.00 -10.88 -3.35
N VAL A 23 -10.75 -9.80 -3.11
CA VAL A 23 -11.55 -9.61 -1.90
C VAL A 23 -12.65 -10.65 -1.78
N TYR A 24 -13.34 -10.96 -2.88
CA TYR A 24 -14.41 -11.95 -2.89
C TYR A 24 -13.92 -13.32 -2.42
N TYR A 25 -12.81 -13.81 -3.01
CA TYR A 25 -12.30 -15.14 -2.70
C TYR A 25 -11.51 -15.22 -1.39
N LEU A 26 -10.74 -14.18 -1.04
CA LEU A 26 -9.81 -14.24 0.09
C LEU A 26 -10.33 -13.55 1.35
N SER A 27 -11.48 -12.88 1.28
CA SER A 27 -12.06 -12.19 2.43
C SER A 27 -13.57 -12.40 2.57
N TRP A 28 -14.37 -12.16 1.52
CA TRP A 28 -15.83 -12.30 1.62
C TRP A 28 -16.29 -13.74 1.90
N ILE A 29 -15.85 -14.72 1.08
CA ILE A 29 -16.20 -16.14 1.31
C ILE A 29 -15.73 -16.60 2.72
N PRO A 30 -14.45 -16.40 3.11
CA PRO A 30 -14.00 -16.73 4.47
C PRO A 30 -14.80 -16.06 5.58
N LEU A 31 -15.24 -14.81 5.39
CA LEU A 31 -16.07 -14.12 6.37
C LEU A 31 -17.43 -14.80 6.51
N THR A 32 -18.08 -15.19 5.42
CA THR A 32 -19.38 -15.87 5.49
C THR A 32 -19.33 -17.21 6.23
N GLU A 33 -18.17 -17.87 6.23
CA GLU A 33 -17.94 -19.12 6.96
C GLU A 33 -17.58 -18.88 8.43
N THR A 34 -16.74 -17.88 8.71
CA THR A 34 -16.23 -17.59 10.07
C THR A 34 -17.17 -16.73 10.91
N TRP A 35 -18.02 -15.91 10.29
CA TRP A 35 -18.94 -15.01 10.98
C TRP A 35 -19.97 -15.73 11.86
N PRO A 36 -20.67 -16.79 11.41
CA PRO A 36 -21.58 -17.55 12.28
C PRO A 36 -20.84 -18.24 13.43
N LEU A 37 -19.64 -18.75 13.17
CA LEU A 37 -18.81 -19.40 14.19
C LEU A 37 -18.40 -18.41 15.28
N PHE A 38 -18.03 -17.19 14.89
CA PHE A 38 -17.64 -16.12 15.81
C PHE A 38 -18.80 -15.74 16.73
N TRP A 39 -20.00 -15.54 16.19
CA TRP A 39 -21.17 -15.23 17.01
C TRP A 39 -21.58 -16.38 17.91
N ASN A 40 -21.54 -17.61 17.41
CA ASN A 40 -21.81 -18.79 18.24
C ASN A 40 -20.78 -18.90 19.38
N ALA A 41 -19.50 -18.62 19.12
CA ALA A 41 -18.45 -18.62 20.13
C ALA A 41 -18.71 -17.58 21.23
N LEU A 42 -19.07 -16.35 20.84
CA LEU A 42 -19.35 -15.25 21.75
C LEU A 42 -20.56 -15.50 22.65
N THR A 43 -21.62 -16.13 22.10
CA THR A 43 -22.87 -16.33 22.84
C THR A 43 -22.85 -17.56 23.74
N THR A 44 -22.11 -18.60 23.38
CA THR A 44 -22.08 -19.88 24.12
C THR A 44 -20.89 -20.01 25.06
N GLY A 45 -19.85 -19.18 24.92
CA GLY A 45 -18.60 -19.30 25.69
C GLY A 45 -17.82 -20.59 25.39
N GLY A 46 -18.17 -21.33 24.33
CA GLY A 46 -17.75 -22.71 24.09
C GLY A 46 -16.37 -22.94 23.47
N PHE A 47 -15.48 -21.94 23.43
CA PHE A 47 -14.16 -22.07 22.80
C PHE A 47 -13.01 -22.05 23.81
N ARG A 48 -11.95 -22.81 23.50
CA ARG A 48 -10.63 -22.59 24.12
C ARG A 48 -10.18 -21.17 23.77
N SER A 49 -9.55 -20.45 24.71
CA SER A 49 -9.15 -19.05 24.54
C SER A 49 -8.28 -18.78 23.29
N GLY A 50 -7.44 -19.75 22.90
CA GLY A 50 -6.60 -19.66 21.70
C GLY A 50 -7.39 -19.68 20.38
N ASP A 51 -8.41 -20.53 20.27
CA ASP A 51 -9.21 -20.69 19.05
C ASP A 51 -10.09 -19.45 18.82
N LEU A 52 -10.65 -18.89 19.90
CA LEU A 52 -11.41 -17.64 19.84
C LEU A 52 -10.54 -16.46 19.37
N THR A 53 -9.26 -16.43 19.77
CA THR A 53 -8.33 -15.37 19.37
C THR A 53 -8.09 -15.39 17.86
N LEU A 54 -7.77 -16.57 17.29
CA LEU A 54 -7.55 -16.72 15.85
C LEU A 54 -8.80 -16.39 15.04
N LEU A 55 -9.96 -16.86 15.50
CA LEU A 55 -11.24 -16.57 14.86
C LEU A 55 -11.55 -15.07 14.86
N SER A 56 -11.36 -14.41 16.00
CA SER A 56 -11.58 -12.96 16.14
C SER A 56 -10.68 -12.15 15.21
N ILE A 57 -9.41 -12.52 15.12
CA ILE A 57 -8.44 -11.88 14.22
C ILE A 57 -8.86 -12.09 12.77
N SER A 58 -9.23 -13.31 12.36
CA SER A 58 -9.68 -13.57 10.99
C SER A 58 -10.87 -12.70 10.61
N VAL A 59 -11.91 -12.68 11.45
CA VAL A 59 -13.13 -11.88 11.22
C VAL A 59 -12.81 -10.39 11.18
N PHE A 60 -11.97 -9.90 12.10
CA PHE A 60 -11.53 -8.50 12.12
C PHE A 60 -10.86 -8.10 10.80
N PHE A 61 -9.90 -8.90 10.33
CA PHE A 61 -9.20 -8.61 9.08
C PHE A 61 -10.13 -8.67 7.88
N ASP A 62 -11.05 -9.64 7.82
CA ASP A 62 -11.97 -9.75 6.70
C ASP A 62 -12.92 -8.54 6.61
N ILE A 63 -13.42 -8.08 7.76
CA ILE A 63 -14.21 -6.84 7.83
C ILE A 63 -13.35 -5.64 7.42
N LEU A 64 -12.12 -5.54 7.93
CA LEU A 64 -11.21 -4.45 7.59
C LEU A 64 -10.92 -4.39 6.09
N ILE A 65 -10.62 -5.53 5.46
CA ILE A 65 -10.38 -5.64 4.01
C ILE A 65 -11.60 -5.17 3.22
N LEU A 66 -12.81 -5.60 3.60
CA LEU A 66 -14.05 -5.16 2.96
C LEU A 66 -14.27 -3.65 3.10
N LEU A 67 -14.10 -3.10 4.31
CA LEU A 67 -14.26 -1.66 4.55
C LEU A 67 -13.26 -0.83 3.74
N VAL A 68 -11.98 -1.23 3.73
CA VAL A 68 -10.93 -0.58 2.95
C VAL A 68 -11.20 -0.69 1.45
N THR A 69 -11.72 -1.82 0.97
CA THR A 69 -12.03 -2.02 -0.44
C THR A 69 -13.22 -1.19 -0.89
N ILE A 70 -14.29 -1.14 -0.09
CA ILE A 70 -15.47 -0.30 -0.36
C ILE A 70 -15.05 1.17 -0.41
N TYR A 71 -14.33 1.64 0.62
CA TYR A 71 -13.88 3.02 0.69
C TYR A 71 -12.87 3.35 -0.43
N GLY A 72 -11.92 2.45 -0.70
CA GLY A 72 -10.93 2.60 -1.77
C GLY A 72 -11.59 2.64 -3.16
N THR A 73 -12.62 1.84 -3.40
CA THR A 73 -13.39 1.87 -4.65
C THR A 73 -14.09 3.21 -4.82
N TYR A 74 -14.78 3.67 -3.78
CA TYR A 74 -15.39 5.00 -3.75
C TYR A 74 -14.35 6.10 -4.03
N TRP A 75 -13.19 6.02 -3.39
CA TRP A 75 -12.11 6.98 -3.52
C TRP A 75 -11.57 7.08 -4.95
N VAL A 76 -11.25 5.92 -5.54
CA VAL A 76 -10.66 5.80 -6.88
C VAL A 76 -11.65 6.25 -7.95
N LEU A 77 -12.90 5.78 -7.88
CA LEU A 77 -13.91 6.14 -8.85
C LEU A 77 -14.31 7.62 -8.77
N GLY A 78 -14.37 8.18 -7.55
CA GLY A 78 -14.61 9.61 -7.35
C GLY A 78 -13.51 10.47 -7.98
N HIS A 79 -12.25 10.14 -7.73
CA HIS A 79 -11.12 10.85 -8.35
C HIS A 79 -11.12 10.68 -9.86
N PHE A 80 -11.35 9.46 -10.36
CA PHE A 80 -11.42 9.18 -11.78
C PHE A 80 -12.48 10.05 -12.47
N ALA A 81 -13.68 10.14 -11.89
CA ALA A 81 -14.77 10.96 -12.41
C ALA A 81 -14.36 12.44 -12.50
N ILE A 82 -13.75 13.00 -11.45
CA ILE A 82 -13.34 14.40 -11.41
C ILE A 82 -12.22 14.70 -12.40
N TYR A 83 -11.18 13.85 -12.44
CA TYR A 83 -10.07 14.02 -13.39
C TYR A 83 -10.51 13.82 -14.84
N THR A 84 -11.53 12.99 -15.09
CA THR A 84 -12.13 12.85 -16.41
C THR A 84 -12.92 14.10 -16.78
N ALA A 85 -13.77 14.61 -15.89
CA ALA A 85 -14.57 15.82 -16.11
C ALA A 85 -13.71 17.07 -16.36
N ARG A 86 -12.53 17.15 -15.73
CA ARG A 86 -11.56 18.25 -15.89
C ARG A 86 -10.31 17.84 -16.68
N TYR A 87 -10.43 16.85 -17.58
CA TYR A 87 -9.26 16.25 -18.23
C TYR A 87 -8.36 17.26 -18.95
N GLU A 88 -8.95 18.14 -19.77
CA GLU A 88 -8.19 19.15 -20.52
C GLU A 88 -7.43 20.10 -19.59
N TYR A 89 -8.05 20.51 -18.47
CA TYR A 89 -7.43 21.35 -17.45
C TYR A 89 -6.19 20.68 -16.85
N TYR A 90 -6.32 19.45 -16.34
CA TYR A 90 -5.19 18.73 -15.76
C TYR A 90 -4.12 18.39 -16.81
N ARG A 91 -4.51 18.14 -18.06
CA ARG A 91 -3.57 17.90 -19.16
C ARG A 91 -2.69 19.12 -19.43
N GLU A 92 -3.25 20.33 -19.41
CA GLU A 92 -2.45 21.55 -19.55
C GLU A 92 -1.54 21.79 -18.34
N LEU A 93 -2.00 21.50 -17.11
CA LEU A 93 -1.13 21.56 -15.92
C LEU A 93 0.08 20.62 -16.03
N MET A 94 -0.11 19.44 -16.61
CA MET A 94 0.97 18.47 -16.83
C MET A 94 2.06 18.93 -17.83
N ARG A 95 1.77 19.95 -18.67
CA ARG A 95 2.72 20.54 -19.63
C ARG A 95 3.56 21.67 -19.06
N THR A 96 3.24 22.14 -17.86
CA THR A 96 4.00 23.20 -17.19
C THR A 96 5.43 22.76 -16.85
N GLN A 97 6.29 23.72 -16.55
CA GLN A 97 7.69 23.46 -16.16
C GLN A 97 7.74 22.47 -14.99
N LYS A 98 8.61 21.46 -15.12
CA LYS A 98 8.80 20.45 -14.08
C LYS A 98 9.87 20.89 -13.10
N ILE A 99 9.60 20.76 -11.81
CA ILE A 99 10.54 21.02 -10.73
C ILE A 99 10.90 19.73 -10.00
N GLU A 100 12.04 19.72 -9.31
CA GLU A 100 12.46 18.58 -8.50
C GLU A 100 11.57 18.42 -7.26
N ARG A 101 11.02 17.22 -7.09
CA ARG A 101 10.24 16.78 -5.93
C ARG A 101 11.02 15.75 -5.11
N PHE A 102 11.62 14.76 -5.76
CA PHE A 102 12.29 13.64 -5.09
C PHE A 102 13.76 13.52 -5.46
N THR A 103 14.58 13.38 -4.43
CA THR A 103 16.02 13.14 -4.56
C THR A 103 16.29 11.77 -5.17
N VAL A 104 17.48 11.57 -5.75
CA VAL A 104 17.90 10.29 -6.32
C VAL A 104 17.76 9.14 -5.29
N MET A 105 18.16 9.37 -4.04
CA MET A 105 18.10 8.33 -2.99
C MET A 105 16.68 7.94 -2.62
N GLN A 106 15.75 8.89 -2.56
CA GLN A 106 14.33 8.58 -2.32
C GLN A 106 13.76 7.70 -3.44
N ARG A 107 14.17 7.95 -4.69
CA ARG A 107 13.73 7.14 -5.85
C ARG A 107 14.33 5.75 -5.83
N ILE A 108 15.62 5.62 -5.49
CA ILE A 108 16.27 4.32 -5.34
C ILE A 108 15.57 3.49 -4.25
N GLN A 109 15.32 4.09 -3.08
CA GLN A 109 14.60 3.41 -2.00
C GLN A 109 13.21 2.95 -2.45
N HIS A 110 12.45 3.82 -3.13
CA HIS A 110 11.15 3.44 -3.67
C HIS A 110 11.24 2.28 -4.68
N ILE A 111 12.22 2.30 -5.59
CA ILE A 111 12.39 1.23 -6.58
C ILE A 111 12.73 -0.11 -5.90
N ILE A 112 13.61 -0.11 -4.90
CA ILE A 112 13.94 -1.33 -4.14
C ILE A 112 12.70 -1.84 -3.40
N MET A 113 11.94 -0.95 -2.75
CA MET A 113 10.68 -1.29 -2.08
C MET A 113 9.66 -1.89 -3.06
N PHE A 114 9.48 -1.25 -4.22
CA PHE A 114 8.58 -1.73 -5.27
C PHE A 114 8.96 -3.12 -5.77
N LEU A 115 10.24 -3.34 -6.12
CA LEU A 115 10.70 -4.62 -6.64
C LEU A 115 10.56 -5.74 -5.59
N THR A 116 10.98 -5.48 -4.35
CA THR A 116 10.84 -6.44 -3.26
C THR A 116 9.39 -6.75 -2.98
N PHE A 117 8.50 -5.75 -2.98
CA PHE A 117 7.06 -5.94 -2.80
C PHE A 117 6.44 -6.81 -3.89
N VAL A 118 6.75 -6.55 -5.16
CA VAL A 118 6.25 -7.35 -6.28
C VAL A 118 6.70 -8.81 -6.13
N VAL A 119 7.96 -9.03 -5.77
CA VAL A 119 8.50 -10.38 -5.54
C VAL A 119 7.79 -11.08 -4.38
N THR A 120 7.65 -10.42 -3.22
CA THR A 120 6.98 -11.02 -2.05
C THR A 120 5.49 -11.25 -2.29
N ALA A 121 4.79 -10.32 -2.94
CA ALA A 121 3.38 -10.48 -3.27
C ALA A 121 3.17 -11.66 -4.22
N PHE A 122 3.97 -11.75 -5.29
CA PHE A 122 3.89 -12.84 -6.25
C PHE A 122 4.19 -14.20 -5.59
N THR A 123 5.35 -14.34 -4.95
CA THR A 123 5.77 -15.61 -4.32
C THR A 123 4.84 -16.03 -3.17
N GLY A 124 4.33 -15.07 -2.40
CA GLY A 124 3.39 -15.32 -1.30
C GLY A 124 2.04 -15.83 -1.80
N PHE A 125 1.46 -15.19 -2.82
CA PHE A 125 0.18 -15.62 -3.41
C PHE A 125 0.30 -16.95 -4.15
N VAL A 126 1.42 -17.20 -4.85
CA VAL A 126 1.71 -18.53 -5.43
C VAL A 126 1.69 -19.61 -4.35
N ARG A 127 2.26 -19.33 -3.17
CA ARG A 127 2.21 -20.29 -2.06
C ARG A 127 0.81 -20.47 -1.49
N LEU A 128 0.09 -19.37 -1.26
CA LEU A 128 -1.28 -19.37 -0.74
C LEU A 128 -2.22 -20.19 -1.65
N LEU A 129 -2.08 -20.04 -2.97
CA LEU A 129 -2.95 -20.67 -3.97
C LEU A 129 -2.45 -22.03 -4.45
N SER A 130 -1.33 -22.54 -3.93
CA SER A 130 -0.71 -23.80 -4.40
C SER A 130 -1.59 -25.05 -4.27
N ASN A 131 -2.57 -25.02 -3.37
CA ASN A 131 -3.55 -26.10 -3.20
C ASN A 131 -4.82 -25.91 -4.06
N ASN A 132 -4.95 -24.81 -4.79
CA ASN A 132 -6.09 -24.56 -5.67
C ASN A 132 -5.84 -25.22 -7.05
N PRO A 133 -6.66 -26.19 -7.50
CA PRO A 133 -6.42 -26.92 -8.75
C PRO A 133 -6.32 -26.01 -9.98
N MET A 134 -7.16 -24.98 -10.06
CA MET A 134 -7.19 -24.02 -11.17
C MET A 134 -5.89 -23.19 -11.23
N TRP A 135 -5.39 -22.75 -10.08
CA TRP A 135 -4.14 -21.98 -10.02
C TRP A 135 -2.91 -22.86 -10.20
N LYS A 136 -2.97 -24.15 -9.82
CA LYS A 136 -1.90 -25.12 -10.05
C LYS A 136 -1.66 -25.37 -11.55
N GLU A 137 -2.70 -25.25 -12.37
CA GLU A 137 -2.61 -25.34 -13.84
C GLU A 137 -2.14 -24.03 -14.49
N VAL A 138 -2.53 -22.87 -13.94
CA VAL A 138 -2.22 -21.52 -14.48
C VAL A 138 -0.87 -20.98 -13.98
N SER A 139 -0.39 -21.42 -12.81
CA SER A 139 0.98 -21.15 -12.37
C SER A 139 1.92 -21.85 -13.33
N ILE A 140 2.50 -21.08 -14.26
CA ILE A 140 3.48 -21.49 -15.28
C ILE A 140 4.14 -22.79 -14.83
N SER A 141 3.87 -23.90 -15.52
CA SER A 141 4.40 -25.22 -15.14
C SER A 141 5.91 -25.19 -14.84
N GLY A 142 6.64 -24.26 -15.47
CA GLY A 142 8.04 -23.92 -15.20
C GLY A 142 8.35 -23.24 -13.84
N ALA A 143 7.49 -22.39 -13.27
CA ALA A 143 7.72 -21.77 -11.95
C ALA A 143 7.55 -22.77 -10.79
N TYR A 144 6.59 -23.69 -10.91
CA TYR A 144 6.44 -24.81 -9.96
C TYR A 144 7.55 -25.86 -10.14
N SER A 145 7.98 -26.12 -11.38
CA SER A 145 9.10 -27.04 -11.67
C SER A 145 10.47 -26.47 -11.29
N ALA A 146 10.67 -25.15 -11.41
CA ALA A 146 11.86 -24.43 -10.90
C ALA A 146 11.87 -24.30 -9.37
N ALA A 147 10.75 -24.61 -8.69
CA ALA A 147 10.65 -24.67 -7.24
C ALA A 147 11.09 -26.03 -6.65
N GLY A 148 11.63 -26.95 -7.47
CA GLY A 148 12.29 -28.18 -7.01
C GLY A 148 13.52 -27.91 -6.14
N SER A 149 13.93 -28.90 -5.33
CA SER A 149 15.04 -28.83 -4.37
C SER A 149 16.43 -29.06 -5.01
N PRO A 150 17.60 -28.59 -4.47
CA PRO A 150 17.93 -27.54 -3.46
C PRO A 150 19.13 -26.60 -3.92
N PRO A 151 19.72 -25.65 -3.11
CA PRO A 151 20.33 -25.89 -1.79
C PRO A 151 19.69 -25.13 -0.60
N TYR A 152 20.00 -25.69 0.57
CA TYR A 152 19.68 -25.41 1.98
C TYR A 152 19.62 -23.93 2.43
N PHE A 153 18.55 -23.59 3.16
CA PHE A 153 18.53 -22.48 4.12
C PHE A 153 18.54 -23.08 5.53
N LEU A 154 19.65 -22.92 6.25
CA LEU A 154 19.76 -23.29 7.66
C LEU A 154 19.42 -22.06 8.50
N TRP A 155 18.22 -22.03 9.08
CA TRP A 155 17.90 -21.14 10.18
C TRP A 155 17.61 -21.96 11.43
N ILE A 156 17.79 -21.34 12.60
CA ILE A 156 18.01 -21.99 13.91
C ILE A 156 16.97 -23.07 14.28
N ALA A 157 15.75 -23.07 13.73
CA ALA A 157 14.72 -24.08 13.99
C ALA A 157 14.19 -24.85 12.76
N GLN A 158 14.71 -24.63 11.56
CA GLN A 158 14.25 -25.30 10.34
C GLN A 158 15.17 -26.44 9.95
N THR A 159 14.67 -27.68 10.06
CA THR A 159 15.43 -28.92 9.81
C THR A 159 15.21 -29.52 8.42
N ASN A 160 14.31 -28.95 7.61
CA ASN A 160 13.92 -29.46 6.29
C ASN A 160 14.26 -28.46 5.17
N SER A 161 14.51 -28.96 3.95
CA SER A 161 14.71 -28.11 2.76
C SER A 161 13.48 -27.28 2.43
N LEU A 162 13.66 -25.99 2.15
CA LEU A 162 12.60 -25.08 1.69
C LEU A 162 12.54 -25.01 0.16
N PRO A 163 11.34 -24.88 -0.46
CA PRO A 163 11.22 -24.60 -1.89
C PRO A 163 11.89 -23.28 -2.26
N LEU A 164 12.46 -23.18 -3.47
CA LEU A 164 13.13 -21.96 -3.96
C LEU A 164 12.23 -20.72 -3.90
N THR A 165 10.93 -20.87 -4.15
CA THR A 165 9.95 -19.78 -4.07
C THR A 165 9.84 -19.19 -2.67
N VAL A 166 9.94 -20.02 -1.63
CA VAL A 166 9.95 -19.58 -0.23
C VAL A 166 11.26 -18.88 0.11
N ILE A 167 12.40 -19.38 -0.39
CA ILE A 167 13.69 -18.73 -0.21
C ILE A 167 13.70 -17.33 -0.83
N ILE A 168 13.24 -17.20 -2.08
CA ILE A 168 13.13 -15.91 -2.77
C ILE A 168 12.19 -14.96 -1.99
N HIS A 169 11.06 -15.46 -1.50
CA HIS A 169 10.13 -14.69 -0.68
C HIS A 169 10.81 -14.13 0.59
N ILE A 170 11.52 -14.99 1.33
CA ILE A 170 12.22 -14.61 2.56
C ILE A 170 13.32 -13.58 2.26
N LEU A 171 14.15 -13.82 1.24
CA LEU A 171 15.24 -12.89 0.88
C LEU A 171 14.71 -11.52 0.43
N ALA A 172 13.63 -11.49 -0.35
CA ALA A 172 12.97 -10.25 -0.74
C ALA A 172 12.36 -9.52 0.48
N GLY A 173 11.73 -10.26 1.39
CA GLY A 173 11.20 -9.73 2.65
C GLY A 173 12.28 -9.17 3.57
N ILE A 174 13.42 -9.86 3.72
CA ILE A 174 14.58 -9.36 4.49
C ILE A 174 15.14 -8.10 3.84
N THR A 175 15.28 -8.08 2.51
CA THR A 175 15.77 -6.90 1.77
C THR A 175 14.87 -5.69 2.01
N MET A 176 13.54 -5.89 1.94
CA MET A 176 12.57 -4.86 2.27
C MET A 176 12.67 -4.42 3.73
N GLY A 177 12.79 -5.37 4.67
CA GLY A 177 12.96 -5.07 6.10
C GLY A 177 14.19 -4.21 6.38
N VAL A 178 15.35 -4.56 5.80
CA VAL A 178 16.59 -3.78 5.92
C VAL A 178 16.41 -2.38 5.34
N LEU A 179 15.75 -2.26 4.18
CA LEU A 179 15.46 -0.96 3.57
C LEU A 179 14.61 -0.08 4.50
N VAL A 180 13.52 -0.63 5.05
CA VAL A 180 12.60 0.10 5.95
C VAL A 180 13.29 0.50 7.24
N ILE A 181 14.04 -0.42 7.87
CA ILE A 181 14.82 -0.13 9.07
C ILE A 181 15.83 0.99 8.79
N SER A 182 16.55 0.92 7.68
CA SER A 182 17.53 1.94 7.28
C SER A 182 16.87 3.30 7.03
N HIS A 183 15.70 3.31 6.36
CA HIS A 183 14.92 4.51 6.10
C HIS A 183 14.51 5.21 7.40
N PHE A 184 13.88 4.48 8.32
CA PHE A 184 13.43 5.05 9.59
C PHE A 184 14.57 5.36 10.56
N ALA A 185 15.66 4.58 10.55
CA ALA A 185 16.84 4.92 11.34
C ALA A 185 17.43 6.27 10.89
N TYR A 186 17.62 6.47 9.59
CA TYR A 186 18.14 7.71 9.04
C TYR A 186 17.26 8.92 9.36
N TYR A 187 15.97 8.86 8.98
CA TYR A 187 15.07 10.00 9.21
C TYR A 187 14.74 10.17 10.71
N GLY A 188 14.68 9.09 11.48
CA GLY A 188 14.50 9.13 12.93
C GLY A 188 15.63 9.86 13.64
N VAL A 189 16.89 9.56 13.30
CA VAL A 189 18.05 10.30 13.80
C VAL A 189 17.94 11.78 13.45
N MET A 190 17.55 12.12 12.22
CA MET A 190 17.38 13.52 11.81
C MET A 190 16.26 14.25 12.57
N VAL A 191 15.13 13.59 12.81
CA VAL A 191 14.02 14.12 13.63
C VAL A 191 14.48 14.35 15.07
N ILE A 192 15.18 13.39 15.67
CA ILE A 192 15.72 13.50 17.04
C ILE A 192 16.73 14.65 17.11
N MET A 193 17.60 14.79 16.10
CA MET A 193 18.55 15.88 15.98
C MET A 193 17.89 17.26 15.91
N ASP A 194 16.77 17.38 15.20
CA ASP A 194 15.99 18.63 15.14
C ASP A 194 15.21 18.88 16.44
N LEU A 195 14.73 17.82 17.10
CA LEU A 195 14.07 17.89 18.42
C LEU A 195 15.05 18.40 19.49
N VAL A 196 16.25 17.84 19.57
CA VAL A 196 17.31 18.27 20.49
C VAL A 196 17.71 19.73 20.22
N ARG A 197 17.72 20.15 18.96
CA ARG A 197 17.99 21.55 18.56
C ARG A 197 16.78 22.48 18.71
N LYS A 198 15.65 22.01 19.28
CA LYS A 198 14.41 22.79 19.47
C LYS A 198 13.89 23.43 18.18
N ARG A 199 14.06 22.75 17.04
CA ARG A 199 13.57 23.22 15.74
C ARG A 199 12.09 22.86 15.56
N PRO A 200 11.32 23.64 14.78
CA PRO A 200 9.89 23.37 14.57
C PRO A 200 9.69 22.09 13.76
N LEU A 201 9.32 20.98 14.44
CA LEU A 201 9.26 19.66 13.82
C LEU A 201 8.19 19.54 12.74
N LEU A 202 6.97 20.04 12.95
CA LEU A 202 5.87 19.92 11.98
C LEU A 202 6.08 20.73 10.68
N GLU A 203 6.99 21.70 10.70
CA GLU A 203 7.41 22.47 9.53
C GLU A 203 8.52 21.74 8.77
N ARG A 204 9.52 21.22 9.48
CA ARG A 204 10.66 20.50 8.89
C ARG A 204 10.32 19.08 8.46
N TRP A 205 9.36 18.45 9.14
CA TRP A 205 8.95 17.05 8.97
C TRP A 205 7.45 16.96 8.69
N PRO A 206 7.02 17.29 7.45
CA PRO A 206 5.61 17.22 7.05
C PRO A 206 4.97 15.84 7.26
N LEU A 207 5.77 14.77 7.25
CA LEU A 207 5.31 13.39 7.49
C LEU A 207 4.64 13.22 8.86
N LEU A 208 5.06 13.99 9.87
CA LEU A 208 4.47 13.96 11.21
C LEU A 208 3.07 14.57 11.28
N ARG A 209 2.63 15.29 10.23
CA ARG A 209 1.29 15.89 10.17
C ARG A 209 0.18 14.86 10.05
N PHE A 210 0.52 13.60 9.73
CA PHE A 210 -0.43 12.47 9.71
C PHE A 210 -1.19 12.33 11.05
N TYR A 211 -0.54 12.60 12.18
CA TYR A 211 -1.14 12.48 13.51
C TYR A 211 -1.89 13.73 13.99
N THR A 212 -2.26 14.63 13.08
CA THR A 212 -2.94 15.88 13.44
C THR A 212 -4.43 15.83 13.12
N LEU A 213 -5.23 16.59 13.87
CA LEU A 213 -6.66 16.77 13.54
C LEU A 213 -6.88 17.41 12.17
N GLY A 214 -5.91 18.20 11.68
CA GLY A 214 -5.97 18.80 10.34
C GLY A 214 -5.94 17.75 9.23
N PHE A 215 -5.15 16.68 9.40
CA PHE A 215 -5.12 15.55 8.48
C PHE A 215 -6.48 14.86 8.39
N VAL A 216 -7.10 14.54 9.53
CA VAL A 216 -8.42 13.89 9.58
C VAL A 216 -9.50 14.79 8.96
N LYS A 217 -9.51 16.08 9.32
CA LYS A 217 -10.45 17.06 8.74
C LYS A 217 -10.30 17.15 7.23
N TYR A 218 -9.08 17.10 6.70
CA TYR A 218 -8.86 17.11 5.27
C TYR A 218 -9.39 15.83 4.61
N LEU A 219 -9.11 14.64 5.14
CA LEU A 219 -9.61 13.39 4.54
C LEU A 219 -11.15 13.34 4.51
N ILE A 220 -11.81 13.83 5.55
CA ILE A 220 -13.28 13.95 5.58
C ILE A 220 -13.75 14.94 4.51
N ALA A 221 -13.16 16.13 4.46
CA ALA A 221 -13.48 17.15 3.45
C ALA A 221 -13.25 16.64 2.02
N ARG A 222 -12.16 15.90 1.81
CA ARG A 222 -11.80 15.29 0.53
C ARG A 222 -12.79 14.21 0.13
N SER A 223 -13.23 13.38 1.07
CA SER A 223 -14.30 12.42 0.83
C SER A 223 -15.57 13.16 0.36
N ILE A 224 -16.03 14.20 1.07
CA ILE A 224 -17.20 14.98 0.65
C ILE A 224 -17.00 15.60 -0.74
N TRP A 225 -15.80 16.11 -1.02
CA TRP A 225 -15.44 16.71 -2.30
C TRP A 225 -15.57 15.76 -3.49
N LEU A 226 -15.39 14.45 -3.31
CA LEU A 226 -15.56 13.45 -4.38
C LEU A 226 -16.99 13.36 -4.92
N ILE A 227 -17.99 13.70 -4.09
CA ILE A 227 -19.41 13.73 -4.49
C ILE A 227 -19.85 15.16 -4.79
N LYS A 228 -19.25 16.14 -4.10
CA LYS A 228 -19.55 17.57 -4.25
C LYS A 228 -18.25 18.35 -4.53
N PRO A 229 -17.78 18.42 -5.79
CA PRO A 229 -16.52 19.10 -6.14
C PRO A 229 -16.46 20.59 -5.80
N SER A 230 -17.61 21.22 -5.50
CA SER A 230 -17.70 22.60 -4.99
C SER A 230 -17.41 22.73 -3.49
N TYR A 231 -17.29 21.61 -2.76
CA TYR A 231 -16.94 21.62 -1.34
C TYR A 231 -15.52 22.12 -1.14
N LYS A 232 -15.34 23.16 -0.31
CA LYS A 232 -14.03 23.79 -0.12
C LYS A 232 -13.13 22.87 0.70
N LEU A 233 -12.02 22.45 0.10
CA LEU A 233 -10.98 21.72 0.82
C LEU A 233 -10.25 22.68 1.77
N PRO A 234 -9.89 22.24 2.99
CA PRO A 234 -8.99 23.01 3.84
C PRO A 234 -7.72 23.37 3.07
N GLU A 235 -7.14 24.54 3.32
CA GLU A 235 -5.78 24.85 2.87
C GLU A 235 -4.79 23.95 3.59
N TRP A 236 -4.69 22.75 3.07
CA TRP A 236 -3.57 21.84 3.18
C TRP A 236 -2.91 21.98 1.80
N THR A 237 -1.60 22.12 1.65
CA THR A 237 -0.62 21.04 1.73
C THR A 237 0.76 21.65 1.59
N TYR A 238 1.71 21.32 2.46
CA TYR A 238 3.12 21.45 2.12
C TYR A 238 3.46 20.41 1.01
N LYS A 239 4.70 19.93 0.95
CA LYS A 239 5.18 18.99 -0.08
C LYS A 239 4.38 17.69 -0.26
N TYR A 240 3.64 17.22 0.74
CA TYR A 240 2.87 15.95 0.70
C TYR A 240 1.44 16.13 1.18
N ASP A 241 0.47 15.63 0.42
CA ASP A 241 -0.95 15.69 0.77
C ASP A 241 -1.42 14.58 1.69
N PRO A 242 -2.59 14.73 2.35
CA PRO A 242 -3.08 13.76 3.32
C PRO A 242 -3.32 12.40 2.68
N GLU A 243 -3.57 12.35 1.37
CA GLU A 243 -3.72 11.10 0.64
C GLU A 243 -2.35 10.42 0.53
N GLN A 244 -1.32 11.15 0.11
CA GLN A 244 0.06 10.70 0.05
C GLN A 244 0.63 10.36 1.43
N LEU A 245 0.26 11.10 2.47
CA LEU A 245 0.63 10.81 3.86
C LEU A 245 -0.06 9.54 4.35
N PHE A 246 -1.34 9.34 3.99
CA PHE A 246 -2.07 8.11 4.29
C PHE A 246 -1.42 6.91 3.60
N GLU A 247 -1.09 7.01 2.33
CA GLU A 247 -0.40 5.94 1.60
C GLU A 247 1.00 5.66 2.16
N TYR A 248 1.79 6.71 2.47
CA TYR A 248 3.10 6.58 3.09
C TYR A 248 3.02 5.83 4.42
N TRP A 249 2.16 6.28 5.35
CA TRP A 249 2.06 5.61 6.65
C TRP A 249 1.38 4.24 6.55
N GLY A 250 0.37 4.11 5.69
CA GLY A 250 -0.34 2.87 5.44
C GLY A 250 0.60 1.76 4.98
N VAL A 251 1.47 2.03 4.00
CA VAL A 251 2.42 1.01 3.51
C VAL A 251 3.43 0.60 4.59
N TYR A 252 3.96 1.53 5.38
CA TYR A 252 4.93 1.19 6.42
C TYR A 252 4.31 0.47 7.62
N TRP A 253 3.09 0.84 8.03
CA TRP A 253 2.34 0.06 9.02
C TRP A 253 2.03 -1.34 8.51
N GLY A 254 1.63 -1.47 7.25
CA GLY A 254 1.43 -2.77 6.62
C GLY A 254 2.72 -3.60 6.61
N ILE A 255 3.86 -3.03 6.20
CA ILE A 255 5.16 -3.72 6.25
C ILE A 255 5.52 -4.15 7.67
N ALA A 256 5.20 -3.36 8.70
CA ALA A 256 5.43 -3.77 10.08
C ALA A 256 4.51 -4.95 10.49
N ILE A 257 3.21 -4.85 10.22
CA ILE A 257 2.19 -5.85 10.59
C ILE A 257 2.37 -7.16 9.83
N LEU A 258 2.82 -7.13 8.57
CA LEU A 258 3.12 -8.33 7.79
C LEU A 258 4.56 -8.82 8.03
N GLY A 259 5.53 -7.91 8.08
CA GLY A 259 6.95 -8.21 8.10
C GLY A 259 7.39 -8.83 9.42
N VAL A 260 6.88 -8.34 10.56
CA VAL A 260 7.20 -8.92 11.87
C VAL A 260 6.75 -10.39 11.94
N PRO A 261 5.48 -10.75 11.68
CA PRO A 261 5.10 -12.16 11.58
C PRO A 261 5.91 -12.96 10.55
N GLY A 262 6.27 -12.36 9.41
CA GLY A 262 7.09 -13.01 8.39
C GLY A 262 8.49 -13.40 8.90
N VAL A 263 9.17 -12.49 9.59
CA VAL A 263 10.47 -12.76 10.22
C VAL A 263 10.33 -13.82 11.31
N LEU A 264 9.33 -13.70 12.18
CA LEU A 264 9.10 -14.67 13.25
C LEU A 264 8.75 -16.08 12.70
N MET A 265 8.01 -16.17 11.60
CA MET A 265 7.77 -17.44 10.89
C MET A 265 9.03 -17.99 10.23
N ALA A 266 9.93 -17.14 9.73
CA ALA A 266 11.22 -17.60 9.23
C ALA A 266 12.06 -18.23 10.36
N VAL A 267 11.89 -17.78 11.61
CA VAL A 267 12.56 -18.37 12.78
C VAL A 267 11.87 -19.64 13.28
N TRP A 268 10.55 -19.61 13.52
CA TRP A 268 9.83 -20.67 14.25
C TRP A 268 8.87 -21.51 13.39
N GLY A 269 8.79 -21.20 12.09
CA GLY A 269 7.87 -21.86 11.17
C GLY A 269 6.43 -21.31 11.22
N PRO A 270 5.61 -21.64 10.21
CA PRO A 270 4.25 -21.12 10.06
C PRO A 270 3.26 -21.66 11.11
N ALA A 271 3.57 -22.79 11.75
CA ALA A 271 2.74 -23.37 12.81
C ALA A 271 2.98 -22.73 14.19
N ALA A 272 3.99 -21.86 14.32
CA ALA A 272 4.31 -21.19 15.57
C ALA A 272 3.11 -20.42 16.12
N PHE A 273 2.98 -20.43 17.44
CA PHE A 273 1.87 -19.78 18.16
C PHE A 273 0.49 -20.22 17.63
N ASN A 274 0.31 -21.52 17.40
CA ASN A 274 -0.92 -22.12 16.85
C ASN A 274 -1.32 -21.54 15.48
N GLY A 275 -0.35 -21.12 14.67
CA GLY A 275 -0.61 -20.54 13.35
C GLY A 275 -0.99 -19.05 13.37
N LEU A 276 -0.93 -18.37 14.52
CA LEU A 276 -1.23 -16.94 14.64
C LEU A 276 -0.39 -16.09 13.69
N LEU A 277 0.91 -16.36 13.60
CA LEU A 277 1.81 -15.57 12.74
C LEU A 277 1.45 -15.74 11.26
N TYR A 278 1.11 -16.96 10.85
CA TYR A 278 0.68 -17.24 9.49
C TYR A 278 -0.64 -16.52 9.16
N LEU A 279 -1.62 -16.57 10.07
CA LEU A 279 -2.89 -15.87 9.91
C LEU A 279 -2.68 -14.36 9.73
N MET A 280 -1.94 -13.73 10.65
CA MET A 280 -1.64 -12.29 10.58
C MET A 280 -0.91 -11.92 9.28
N HIS A 281 0.11 -12.69 8.90
CA HIS A 281 0.89 -12.44 7.71
C HIS A 281 0.04 -12.53 6.43
N VAL A 282 -0.77 -13.58 6.30
CA VAL A 282 -1.63 -13.79 5.11
C VAL A 282 -2.73 -12.73 5.05
N LYS A 283 -3.43 -12.46 6.16
CA LYS A 283 -4.52 -11.48 6.17
C LYS A 283 -4.01 -10.06 5.86
N GLU A 284 -2.89 -9.65 6.45
CA GLU A 284 -2.27 -8.36 6.10
C GLU A 284 -1.74 -8.35 4.66
N ALA A 285 -1.18 -9.45 4.14
CA ALA A 285 -0.75 -9.53 2.75
C ALA A 285 -1.92 -9.35 1.76
N VAL A 286 -3.09 -9.94 2.06
CA VAL A 286 -4.32 -9.72 1.27
C VAL A 286 -4.75 -8.25 1.34
N LEU A 287 -4.77 -7.65 2.54
CA LEU A 287 -5.09 -6.24 2.71
C LEU A 287 -4.13 -5.33 1.92
N ALA A 288 -2.82 -5.55 2.05
CA ALA A 288 -1.79 -4.74 1.40
C ALA A 288 -1.83 -4.86 -0.13
N VAL A 289 -1.96 -6.08 -0.68
CA VAL A 289 -2.06 -6.29 -2.14
C VAL A 289 -3.35 -5.68 -2.68
N THR A 290 -4.49 -5.87 -2.00
CA THR A 290 -5.76 -5.26 -2.40
C THR A 290 -5.65 -3.73 -2.36
N PHE A 291 -5.13 -3.14 -1.30
CA PHE A 291 -4.96 -1.69 -1.19
C PHE A 291 -4.04 -1.14 -2.28
N LEU A 292 -2.90 -1.79 -2.52
CA LEU A 292 -1.96 -1.33 -3.53
C LEU A 292 -2.50 -1.49 -4.96
N LEU A 293 -3.20 -2.59 -5.26
CA LEU A 293 -3.84 -2.76 -6.57
C LEU A 293 -4.98 -1.77 -6.79
N LEU A 294 -5.88 -1.64 -5.81
CA LEU A 294 -7.09 -0.83 -5.92
C LEU A 294 -6.81 0.66 -5.82
N VAL A 295 -6.05 1.07 -4.80
CA VAL A 295 -5.80 2.47 -4.50
C VAL A 295 -4.48 2.89 -5.13
N HIS A 296 -3.34 2.42 -4.64
CA HIS A 296 -2.06 2.98 -5.04
C HIS A 296 -1.82 2.93 -6.55
N ILE A 297 -1.96 1.77 -7.20
CA ILE A 297 -1.74 1.63 -8.64
C ILE A 297 -2.81 2.39 -9.42
N THR A 298 -4.09 2.18 -9.13
CA THR A 298 -5.15 2.79 -9.92
C THR A 298 -5.19 4.31 -9.77
N TYR A 299 -5.11 4.82 -8.54
CA TYR A 299 -5.10 6.24 -8.24
C TYR A 299 -3.80 6.92 -8.65
N THR A 300 -2.65 6.37 -8.28
CA THR A 300 -1.36 7.05 -8.49
C THR A 300 -0.86 6.92 -9.93
N HIS A 301 -1.31 5.94 -10.70
CA HIS A 301 -0.77 5.69 -12.04
C HIS A 301 -1.81 5.72 -13.16
N PHE A 302 -3.06 5.32 -12.89
CA PHE A 302 -4.06 5.16 -13.95
C PHE A 302 -5.07 6.29 -14.07
N MET A 303 -4.96 7.35 -13.27
CA MET A 303 -5.82 8.52 -13.47
C MET A 303 -5.61 9.17 -14.86
N PRO A 304 -6.68 9.70 -15.49
CA PRO A 304 -6.69 10.21 -16.86
C PRO A 304 -5.48 11.06 -17.29
N HIS A 305 -5.09 12.00 -16.44
CA HIS A 305 -4.07 13.01 -16.76
C HIS A 305 -2.62 12.49 -16.61
N ILE A 306 -2.42 11.41 -15.84
CA ILE A 306 -1.11 10.77 -15.58
C ILE A 306 -0.92 9.43 -16.29
N PHE A 307 -1.99 8.84 -16.86
CA PHE A 307 -1.92 7.58 -17.60
C PHE A 307 -0.84 7.59 -18.71
N PRO A 308 -0.05 6.53 -18.94
CA PRO A 308 -0.16 5.18 -18.38
C PRO A 308 0.40 5.01 -16.96
N TYR A 309 1.19 5.96 -16.49
CA TYR A 309 1.71 5.94 -15.12
C TYR A 309 2.32 7.29 -14.74
N ASN A 310 2.29 7.63 -13.45
CA ASN A 310 2.96 8.81 -12.93
C ASN A 310 4.48 8.66 -12.92
N ALA A 311 5.19 9.45 -13.72
CA ALA A 311 6.65 9.38 -13.86
C ALA A 311 7.45 9.96 -12.66
N VAL A 312 6.78 10.59 -11.70
CA VAL A 312 7.45 11.28 -10.59
C VAL A 312 8.30 10.32 -9.74
N PHE A 313 7.91 9.05 -9.58
CA PHE A 313 8.66 8.11 -8.74
C PHE A 313 10.06 7.78 -9.27
N HIS A 314 10.30 7.85 -10.58
CA HIS A 314 11.62 7.55 -11.19
C HIS A 314 12.31 8.79 -11.74
N THR A 315 11.58 9.79 -12.24
CA THR A 315 12.17 11.07 -12.68
C THR A 315 12.47 12.02 -11.53
N GLY A 316 11.70 11.91 -10.43
CA GLY A 316 11.73 12.84 -9.31
C GLY A 316 11.20 14.22 -9.61
N LYS A 317 10.58 14.45 -10.77
CA LYS A 317 10.15 15.78 -11.22
C LYS A 317 8.64 15.86 -11.37
N ILE A 318 8.02 16.94 -10.86
CA ILE A 318 6.58 17.19 -10.93
C ILE A 318 6.30 18.54 -11.62
N PRO A 319 5.26 18.66 -12.48
CA PRO A 319 4.88 19.93 -13.10
C PRO A 319 4.41 20.97 -12.08
N ILE A 320 4.87 22.21 -12.19
CA ILE A 320 4.54 23.30 -11.25
C ILE A 320 3.04 23.64 -11.23
N GLY A 321 2.33 23.44 -12.35
CA GLY A 321 0.87 23.57 -12.42
C GLY A 321 0.13 22.57 -11.54
N ILE A 322 0.62 21.33 -11.45
CA ILE A 322 0.07 20.30 -10.55
C ILE A 322 0.34 20.69 -9.10
N ILE A 323 1.52 21.20 -8.80
CA ILE A 323 1.86 21.69 -7.45
C ILE A 323 0.93 22.81 -7.03
N LYS A 324 0.57 23.72 -7.94
CA LYS A 324 -0.36 24.80 -7.65
C LYS A 324 -1.75 24.28 -7.26
N GLU A 325 -2.26 23.27 -7.97
CA GLU A 325 -3.60 22.72 -7.75
C GLU A 325 -3.65 21.79 -6.52
N GLU A 326 -2.64 20.91 -6.35
CA GLU A 326 -2.67 19.85 -5.33
C GLU A 326 -1.84 20.18 -4.07
N HIS A 327 -0.89 21.11 -4.16
CA HIS A 327 0.02 21.49 -3.08
C HIS A 327 0.21 23.01 -2.94
N PRO A 328 -0.88 23.78 -2.71
CA PRO A 328 -0.84 25.24 -2.79
C PRO A 328 0.13 25.92 -1.80
N LEU A 329 0.37 25.34 -0.61
CA LEU A 329 1.36 25.91 0.33
C LEU A 329 2.79 25.68 -0.18
N TRP A 330 3.07 24.49 -0.73
CA TRP A 330 4.37 24.20 -1.33
C TRP A 330 4.63 25.04 -2.57
N TYR A 331 3.60 25.27 -3.40
CA TYR A 331 3.70 26.18 -4.55
C TYR A 331 4.21 27.56 -4.16
N ARG A 332 3.67 28.16 -3.08
CA ARG A 332 4.10 29.48 -2.58
C ARG A 332 5.59 29.51 -2.23
N GLU A 333 6.09 28.45 -1.58
CA GLU A 333 7.50 28.33 -1.21
C GLU A 333 8.41 28.15 -2.43
N VAL A 334 8.02 27.29 -3.36
CA VAL A 334 8.77 27.07 -4.62
C VAL A 334 8.86 28.35 -5.43
N VAL A 335 7.75 29.07 -5.61
CA VAL A 335 7.75 30.33 -6.38
C VAL A 335 8.64 31.37 -5.72
N LYS A 336 8.60 31.47 -4.39
CA LYS A 336 9.49 32.35 -3.64
C LYS A 336 10.96 32.00 -3.89
N GLN A 337 11.34 30.73 -3.80
CA GLN A 337 12.71 30.27 -4.05
C GLN A 337 13.17 30.55 -5.49
N LEU A 338 12.29 30.32 -6.48
CA LEU A 338 12.58 30.60 -7.90
C LEU A 338 12.70 32.10 -8.21
N SER A 339 12.02 32.96 -7.45
CA SER A 339 12.13 34.42 -7.61
C SER A 339 13.39 35.01 -6.96
N THR A 340 14.03 34.27 -6.06
CA THR A 340 15.25 34.69 -5.34
C THR A 340 16.54 34.09 -5.91
N ALA A 341 16.41 33.15 -6.85
CA ALA A 341 17.53 32.52 -7.58
C ALA A 341 17.67 33.18 -8.94
#